data_AF-A0A9P0PV97-F1
#
_entry.id   AF-A0A9P0PV97-F1
#
_cell.length_a   1.000
_cell.length_b   1.000
_cell.length_c   1.000
_cell.angle_alpha   90.00
_cell.angle_beta   90.00
_cell.angle_gamma   90.00
#
_symmetry.space_group_name_H-M   'P 1'
#
loop_
_entity.id
_entity.type
_entity.pdbx_description
1 polymer ?
#
loop_
_entity_poly.entity_id
_entity_poly.type
_entity_poly.pdbx_seq_one_letter_code
_entity_poly.pdbx_strand_id
1 'polypeptide(L)'
;MAGNDAGHGAIVRNRDLIDVWIEAPRGNRKQVVYEKILSLIDITDEPSKHLKSNIMKCSQLFGLKMANKWQKVGQSRNRLLQNQTRFVYRINNDSEENTSSDEEQEPPCRSVGRPRVPFEEASKKTKRRRVAELTTDRSANELQFAVNVVSGSNHMRNTEEEIITKIENLIPIEIKTKEGHSYIIEVDMMLTMLDGSVGNVLSETNSTMKCIICGATPKDMITLAGINRPPNVDNYRFGLSTLHCWIRFFECLLHIGYRLPIKSWQIRGPENKAIVEANKKRIQAEFRANLSLIVDKPKPGYGSSNDGNTARIFFHNPQTSSDITGVDRELIEKFAIILGVLASGCAIDMEKFASLEEARNLYIHLYKWYNMPNTVHKVLVHGCEIIDAFCLPIGELSEDALEARYKEVRKHRLSDTRKCARTDTNKDLMRVLLLTSDPFITSKRKVSSKKYKKCNEAVQNYLKRQENDDLGIDLGTITNDTAPSKKSYSD
;
A
#
# COMPACT_ATOMS: atom_id res chain seq x y z
N MET A 1 -7.30 12.68 58.21
CA MET A 1 -7.98 13.15 56.99
C MET A 1 -6.99 13.11 55.84
N ALA A 2 -7.47 12.64 54.68
CA ALA A 2 -6.76 12.24 53.45
C ALA A 2 -5.86 11.00 53.64
N GLY A 3 -6.19 9.79 53.20
CA GLY A 3 -6.94 9.40 51.99
C GLY A 3 -5.93 8.90 50.96
N ASN A 4 -5.38 7.71 51.16
CA ASN A 4 -4.40 7.07 50.29
C ASN A 4 -4.96 5.71 49.82
N ASP A 5 -6.01 5.75 49.00
CA ASP A 5 -6.55 4.56 48.32
C ASP A 5 -6.05 4.55 46.87
N ALA A 6 -4.90 3.91 46.68
CA ALA A 6 -4.45 3.47 45.37
C ALA A 6 -4.83 1.99 45.21
N GLY A 7 -5.90 1.71 44.46
CA GLY A 7 -6.33 0.36 44.10
C GLY A 7 -5.24 -0.40 43.35
N HIS A 8 -4.47 -1.23 44.07
CA HIS A 8 -3.44 -2.10 43.50
C HIS A 8 -4.09 -3.40 42.99
N GLY A 9 -4.46 -3.45 41.71
CA GLY A 9 -4.89 -4.70 41.06
C GLY A 9 -3.75 -5.73 40.96
N ALA A 10 -4.02 -6.98 41.35
CA ALA A 10 -3.03 -8.06 41.27
C ALA A 10 -2.64 -8.38 39.81
N ILE A 11 -1.33 -8.56 39.57
CA ILE A 11 -0.76 -8.88 38.25
C ILE A 11 -0.41 -10.35 38.17
N VAL A 12 -1.13 -11.11 37.33
CA VAL A 12 -0.83 -12.52 37.03
C VAL A 12 -0.13 -12.64 35.68
N ARG A 13 1.05 -13.27 35.65
CA ARG A 13 1.83 -13.47 34.41
C ARG A 13 1.61 -14.89 33.87
N ASN A 14 1.68 -15.03 32.54
CA ASN A 14 1.55 -16.33 31.88
C ASN A 14 2.49 -17.41 32.43
N ARG A 15 3.74 -17.04 32.75
CA ARG A 15 4.73 -17.99 33.29
C ARG A 15 4.26 -18.67 34.57
N ASP A 16 3.48 -17.95 35.39
CA ASP A 16 3.01 -18.41 36.70
C ASP A 16 1.86 -19.45 36.54
N LEU A 17 1.32 -19.61 35.33
CA LEU A 17 0.19 -20.49 34.98
C LEU A 17 0.55 -21.62 34.01
N ILE A 18 1.67 -21.53 33.27
CA ILE A 18 2.04 -22.48 32.21
C ILE A 18 2.30 -23.87 32.78
N ASP A 19 3.10 -23.98 33.84
CA ASP A 19 3.50 -25.28 34.39
C ASP A 19 2.27 -26.03 34.91
N VAL A 20 1.44 -25.32 35.68
CA VAL A 20 0.16 -25.82 36.20
C VAL A 20 -0.78 -26.29 35.08
N TRP A 21 -0.80 -25.59 33.94
CA TRP A 21 -1.62 -25.97 32.80
C TRP A 21 -1.07 -27.18 32.02
N ILE A 22 0.26 -27.34 31.92
CA ILE A 22 0.90 -28.48 31.24
C ILE A 22 0.64 -29.76 32.04
N GLU A 23 0.84 -29.71 33.36
CA GLU A 23 0.72 -30.83 34.29
C GLU A 23 -0.73 -31.28 34.50
N ALA A 24 -1.70 -30.37 34.33
CA ALA A 24 -3.11 -30.69 34.52
C ALA A 24 -3.69 -31.61 33.42
N PRO A 25 -4.56 -32.58 33.77
CA PRO A 25 -5.31 -33.41 32.82
C PRO A 25 -6.15 -32.56 31.86
N ARG A 26 -6.25 -32.96 30.59
CA ARG A 26 -6.89 -32.14 29.52
C ARG A 26 -8.29 -31.62 29.87
N GLY A 27 -9.10 -32.40 30.58
CA GLY A 27 -10.45 -32.00 31.01
C GLY A 27 -10.48 -30.94 32.12
N ASN A 28 -9.44 -30.89 32.96
CA ASN A 28 -9.41 -30.07 34.17
C ASN A 28 -8.53 -28.81 34.05
N ARG A 29 -7.77 -28.67 32.96
CA ARG A 29 -6.86 -27.54 32.73
C ARG A 29 -7.45 -26.15 32.99
N LYS A 30 -8.73 -25.94 32.64
CA LYS A 30 -9.43 -24.66 32.90
C LYS A 30 -9.60 -24.37 34.40
N GLN A 31 -9.90 -25.41 35.18
CA GLN A 31 -10.21 -25.32 36.59
C GLN A 31 -8.94 -25.14 37.41
N VAL A 32 -7.88 -25.87 37.07
CA VAL A 32 -6.58 -25.75 37.75
C VAL A 32 -5.93 -24.38 37.49
N VAL A 33 -6.08 -23.83 36.28
CA VAL A 33 -5.64 -22.45 35.99
C VAL A 33 -6.48 -21.43 36.77
N TYR A 34 -7.79 -21.64 36.88
CA TYR A 34 -8.68 -20.78 37.65
C TYR A 34 -8.29 -20.74 39.13
N GLU A 35 -8.07 -21.90 39.75
CA GLU A 35 -7.62 -22.01 41.14
C GLU A 35 -6.24 -21.39 41.34
N LYS A 36 -5.33 -21.57 40.38
CA LYS A 36 -4.01 -20.95 40.43
C LYS A 36 -4.10 -19.42 40.36
N ILE A 37 -4.96 -18.88 39.49
CA ILE A 37 -5.19 -17.43 39.43
C ILE A 37 -5.77 -16.92 40.74
N LEU A 38 -6.75 -17.61 41.34
CA LEU A 38 -7.29 -17.24 42.66
C LEU A 38 -6.19 -17.21 43.74
N SER A 39 -5.31 -18.22 43.77
CA SER A 39 -4.20 -18.28 44.72
C SER A 39 -3.17 -17.15 44.57
N LEU A 40 -3.12 -16.50 43.39
CA LEU A 40 -2.16 -15.43 43.10
C LEU A 40 -2.72 -14.02 43.38
N ILE A 41 -4.02 -13.89 43.65
CA ILE A 41 -4.69 -12.58 43.83
C ILE A 41 -4.82 -12.19 45.32
N ASP A 42 -4.42 -13.07 46.26
CA ASP A 42 -4.35 -12.82 47.71
C ASP A 42 -5.57 -12.06 48.26
N ILE A 43 -6.75 -12.65 48.07
CA ILE A 43 -8.03 -12.06 48.52
C ILE A 43 -8.33 -12.62 49.91
N THR A 44 -8.42 -11.74 50.91
CA THR A 44 -8.73 -12.09 52.31
C THR A 44 -10.20 -12.46 52.54
N ASP A 45 -11.10 -12.05 51.64
CA ASP A 45 -12.56 -12.29 51.71
C ASP A 45 -13.09 -13.11 50.52
N GLU A 46 -14.31 -13.65 50.63
CA GLU A 46 -14.88 -14.47 49.56
C GLU A 46 -15.06 -13.68 48.25
N PRO A 47 -14.48 -14.12 47.11
CA PRO A 47 -14.45 -13.31 45.89
C PRO A 47 -15.86 -13.12 45.30
N SER A 48 -16.15 -11.88 44.85
CA SER A 48 -17.44 -11.53 44.28
C SER A 48 -17.82 -12.40 43.08
N LYS A 49 -19.12 -12.60 42.84
CA LYS A 49 -19.63 -13.40 41.72
C LYS A 49 -19.12 -12.91 40.36
N HIS A 50 -18.97 -11.59 40.21
CA HIS A 50 -18.43 -10.96 39.01
C HIS A 50 -16.94 -11.28 38.83
N LEU A 51 -16.15 -11.19 39.90
CA LEU A 51 -14.73 -11.51 39.89
C LEU A 51 -14.48 -12.99 39.56
N LYS A 52 -15.22 -13.91 40.19
CA LYS A 52 -15.20 -15.35 39.88
C LYS A 52 -15.51 -15.59 38.39
N SER A 53 -16.49 -14.90 37.82
CA SER A 53 -16.85 -15.00 36.38
C SER A 53 -15.73 -14.51 35.45
N ASN A 54 -15.09 -13.37 35.78
CA ASN A 54 -14.00 -12.82 34.99
C ASN A 54 -12.76 -13.71 35.03
N ILE A 55 -12.37 -14.22 36.21
CA ILE A 55 -11.24 -15.14 36.36
C ILE A 55 -11.50 -16.44 35.58
N MET A 56 -12.74 -16.94 35.58
CA MET A 56 -13.12 -18.12 34.81
C MET A 56 -12.97 -17.89 33.29
N LYS A 57 -13.41 -16.74 32.77
CA LYS A 57 -13.20 -16.36 31.36
C LYS A 57 -11.71 -16.24 31.02
N CYS A 58 -10.92 -15.62 31.89
CA CYS A 58 -9.47 -15.51 31.71
C CYS A 58 -8.80 -16.88 31.64
N SER A 59 -9.18 -17.81 32.52
CA SER A 59 -8.66 -19.18 32.57
C SER A 59 -8.96 -19.97 31.29
N GLN A 60 -10.17 -19.82 30.76
CA GLN A 60 -10.57 -20.44 29.48
C GLN A 60 -9.78 -19.87 28.30
N LEU A 61 -9.66 -18.55 28.21
CA LEU A 61 -8.90 -17.88 27.14
C LEU A 61 -7.41 -18.24 27.18
N PHE A 62 -6.83 -18.32 28.38
CA PHE A 62 -5.46 -18.77 28.57
C PHE A 62 -5.28 -20.20 28.05
N GLY A 63 -6.16 -21.12 28.45
CA GLY A 63 -6.08 -22.53 28.04
C GLY A 63 -6.20 -22.74 26.53
N LEU A 64 -7.10 -22.03 25.86
CA LEU A 64 -7.26 -22.08 24.39
C LEU A 64 -6.01 -21.57 23.66
N LYS A 65 -5.44 -20.46 24.13
CA LYS A 65 -4.20 -19.91 23.55
C LYS A 65 -3.01 -20.84 23.77
N MET A 66 -2.89 -21.43 24.97
CA MET A 66 -1.81 -22.35 25.29
C MET A 66 -1.92 -23.66 24.50
N ALA A 67 -3.11 -24.21 24.29
CA ALA A 67 -3.32 -25.38 23.43
C ALA A 67 -2.79 -25.16 22.00
N ASN A 68 -3.14 -24.02 21.40
CA ASN A 68 -2.69 -23.65 20.06
C ASN A 68 -1.17 -23.44 19.98
N LYS A 69 -0.58 -22.78 20.98
CA LYS A 69 0.89 -22.60 21.04
C LYS A 69 1.62 -23.92 21.28
N TRP A 70 1.09 -24.78 22.17
CA TRP A 70 1.66 -26.07 22.53
C TRP A 70 1.78 -27.02 21.33
N GLN A 71 0.75 -27.06 20.47
CA GLN A 71 0.82 -27.81 19.21
C GLN A 71 1.89 -27.26 18.27
N LYS A 72 1.98 -25.93 18.10
CA LYS A 72 2.93 -25.29 17.19
C LYS A 72 4.39 -25.49 17.58
N VAL A 73 4.68 -25.60 18.88
CA VAL A 73 6.05 -25.84 19.39
C VAL A 73 6.39 -27.33 19.53
N GLY A 74 5.55 -28.22 18.97
CA GLY A 74 5.77 -29.67 19.02
C GLY A 74 5.71 -30.25 20.43
N GLN A 75 4.91 -29.64 21.32
CA GLN A 75 4.74 -30.07 22.72
C GLN A 75 6.03 -30.04 23.55
N SER A 76 6.98 -29.18 23.19
CA SER A 76 8.22 -28.98 23.94
C SER A 76 8.08 -27.86 24.99
N ARG A 77 8.24 -28.21 26.27
CA ARG A 77 8.19 -27.28 27.41
C ARG A 77 9.20 -26.13 27.28
N ASN A 78 10.46 -26.45 27.01
CA ASN A 78 11.54 -25.47 26.91
C ASN A 78 11.30 -24.46 25.76
N ARG A 79 10.81 -24.93 24.61
CA ARG A 79 10.48 -24.06 23.48
C ARG A 79 9.25 -23.20 23.74
N LEU A 80 8.27 -23.71 24.51
CA LEU A 80 7.09 -22.91 24.90
C LEU A 80 7.48 -21.75 25.82
N LEU A 81 8.43 -21.95 26.75
CA LEU A 81 8.89 -20.93 27.69
C LEU A 81 9.76 -19.86 27.02
N GLN A 82 10.61 -20.24 26.06
CA GLN A 82 11.47 -19.29 25.32
C GLN A 82 10.69 -18.33 24.40
N ASN A 83 9.49 -18.71 23.93
CA ASN A 83 8.68 -17.93 22.99
C ASN A 83 7.53 -17.10 23.64
N GLN A 84 7.60 -16.79 24.94
CA GLN A 84 6.55 -16.02 25.60
C GLN A 84 6.81 -14.50 25.54
N THR A 85 5.96 -13.80 24.80
CA THR A 85 5.70 -12.36 24.97
C THR A 85 5.05 -12.08 26.33
N ARG A 86 5.49 -11.05 27.05
CA ARG A 86 4.93 -10.59 28.33
C ARG A 86 3.44 -10.26 28.16
N PHE A 87 2.55 -11.13 28.63
CA PHE A 87 1.13 -10.82 28.79
C PHE A 87 0.86 -10.74 30.29
N VAL A 88 0.29 -9.61 30.71
CA VAL A 88 -0.07 -9.30 32.10
C VAL A 88 -1.58 -9.18 32.13
N TYR A 89 -2.24 -10.01 32.92
CA TYR A 89 -3.66 -9.83 33.23
C TYR A 89 -3.76 -8.89 34.43
N ARG A 90 -4.42 -7.74 34.23
CA ARG A 90 -4.75 -6.81 35.31
C ARG A 90 -6.19 -7.12 35.74
N ILE A 91 -6.35 -7.53 36.98
CA ILE A 91 -7.66 -7.89 37.53
C ILE A 91 -8.07 -6.73 38.43
N ASN A 92 -9.05 -5.93 37.97
CA ASN A 92 -9.57 -4.78 38.71
C ASN A 92 -10.71 -5.24 39.63
N ASN A 93 -10.79 -4.68 40.84
CA ASN A 93 -11.76 -5.07 41.87
C ASN A 93 -13.00 -4.16 41.97
N ASP A 94 -13.16 -3.17 41.10
CA ASP A 94 -14.14 -2.12 41.36
C ASP A 94 -15.58 -2.56 41.06
N SER A 95 -16.35 -2.59 42.15
CA SER A 95 -17.80 -2.47 42.22
C SER A 95 -18.22 -1.05 41.84
N GLU A 96 -18.99 -0.88 40.76
CA GLU A 96 -20.02 0.16 40.71
C GLU A 96 -20.98 -0.09 39.54
N GLU A 97 -22.27 -0.09 39.89
CA GLU A 97 -23.41 -0.06 38.99
C GLU A 97 -23.45 1.28 38.26
N ASN A 98 -23.79 1.28 36.97
CA ASN A 98 -24.78 2.24 36.48
C ASN A 98 -25.36 1.89 35.11
N THR A 99 -26.70 1.78 35.15
CA THR A 99 -27.70 2.21 34.17
C THR A 99 -27.73 1.56 32.78
N SER A 100 -28.76 0.73 32.65
CA SER A 100 -29.43 0.28 31.43
C SER A 100 -29.75 1.42 30.45
N SER A 101 -29.34 1.22 29.19
CA SER A 101 -30.17 1.53 28.03
C SER A 101 -29.93 0.43 27.00
N ASP A 102 -31.01 -0.07 26.44
CA ASP A 102 -31.13 -1.35 25.74
C ASP A 102 -30.14 -1.51 24.57
N GLU A 103 -29.19 -2.44 24.71
CA GLU A 103 -28.45 -3.03 23.58
C GLU A 103 -29.18 -4.32 23.16
N GLU A 104 -29.81 -4.29 21.99
CA GLU A 104 -30.16 -5.51 21.27
C GLU A 104 -28.88 -6.34 21.05
N GLN A 105 -28.72 -7.40 21.83
CA GLN A 105 -27.67 -8.40 21.61
C GLN A 105 -28.01 -9.19 20.34
N GLU A 106 -27.29 -8.93 19.25
CA GLU A 106 -27.27 -9.86 18.12
C GLU A 106 -26.82 -11.26 18.59
N PRO A 107 -27.53 -12.33 18.21
CA PRO A 107 -27.17 -13.68 18.62
C PRO A 107 -25.82 -14.09 18.00
N PRO A 108 -25.01 -14.89 18.71
CA PRO A 108 -23.71 -15.32 18.21
C PRO A 108 -23.87 -16.13 16.92
N CYS A 109 -23.31 -15.62 15.81
CA CYS A 109 -23.30 -16.31 14.53
C CYS A 109 -22.47 -17.60 14.61
N ARG A 110 -23.14 -18.72 14.88
CA ARG A 110 -22.61 -20.07 14.69
C ARG A 110 -23.09 -20.57 13.34
N SER A 111 -22.26 -20.51 12.32
CA SER A 111 -22.46 -21.39 11.16
C SER A 111 -21.15 -22.08 10.76
N VAL A 112 -20.91 -23.22 11.41
CA VAL A 112 -20.12 -24.30 10.81
C VAL A 112 -21.08 -25.00 9.85
N GLY A 113 -21.09 -24.57 8.60
CA GLY A 113 -21.96 -25.12 7.56
C GLY A 113 -21.24 -25.16 6.22
N ARG A 114 -21.73 -26.02 5.32
CA ARG A 114 -21.25 -26.15 3.93
C ARG A 114 -21.14 -24.77 3.28
N PRO A 115 -20.08 -24.48 2.50
CA PRO A 115 -19.93 -23.21 1.80
C PRO A 115 -21.22 -22.83 1.06
N ARG A 116 -21.65 -21.58 1.22
CA ARG A 116 -22.85 -21.09 0.55
C ARG A 116 -22.64 -21.17 -0.96
N VAL A 117 -23.64 -21.71 -1.67
CA VAL A 117 -23.70 -21.66 -3.13
C VAL A 117 -23.65 -20.19 -3.60
N PRO A 118 -22.88 -19.85 -4.66
CA PRO A 118 -22.85 -18.53 -5.26
C PRO A 118 -24.25 -17.95 -5.47
N PHE A 119 -24.39 -16.63 -5.36
CA PHE A 119 -25.71 -16.00 -5.40
C PHE A 119 -26.42 -16.28 -6.73
N GLU A 120 -25.67 -16.26 -7.83
CA GLU A 120 -26.10 -16.45 -9.21
C GLU A 120 -26.73 -17.82 -9.43
N GLU A 121 -26.15 -18.84 -8.80
CA GLU A 121 -26.55 -20.26 -8.88
C GLU A 121 -27.65 -20.62 -7.85
N ALA A 122 -27.96 -19.70 -6.92
CA ALA A 122 -28.97 -19.95 -5.90
C ALA A 122 -30.40 -19.87 -6.45
N SER A 123 -31.30 -20.67 -5.88
CA SER A 123 -32.72 -20.64 -6.22
C SER A 123 -33.34 -19.26 -5.96
N LYS A 124 -34.39 -18.90 -6.72
CA LYS A 124 -35.10 -17.61 -6.57
C LYS A 124 -35.54 -17.34 -5.12
N LYS A 125 -36.00 -18.36 -4.41
CA LYS A 125 -36.37 -18.30 -2.98
C LYS A 125 -35.17 -17.93 -2.10
N THR A 126 -34.02 -18.54 -2.35
CA THR A 126 -32.77 -18.27 -1.61
C THR A 126 -32.24 -16.87 -1.91
N LYS A 127 -32.28 -16.43 -3.17
CA LYS A 127 -31.91 -15.07 -3.57
C LYS A 127 -32.76 -14.04 -2.83
N ARG A 128 -34.09 -14.19 -2.83
CA ARG A 128 -35.02 -13.31 -2.11
C ARG A 128 -34.75 -13.28 -0.61
N ARG A 129 -34.49 -14.44 0.02
CA ARG A 129 -34.15 -14.49 1.45
C ARG A 129 -32.84 -13.76 1.76
N ARG A 130 -31.80 -13.96 0.94
CA ARG A 130 -30.51 -13.26 1.12
C ARG A 130 -30.64 -11.75 0.90
N VAL A 131 -31.46 -11.31 -0.06
CA VAL A 131 -31.76 -9.89 -0.27
C VAL A 131 -32.54 -9.34 0.93
N ALA A 132 -33.52 -10.09 1.44
CA ALA A 132 -34.29 -9.71 2.62
C ALA A 132 -33.40 -9.55 3.87
N GLU A 133 -32.49 -10.52 4.12
CA GLU A 133 -31.45 -10.45 5.17
C GLU A 133 -30.58 -9.18 5.02
N LEU A 134 -30.22 -8.81 3.79
CA LEU A 134 -29.44 -7.58 3.55
C LEU A 134 -30.25 -6.30 3.80
N THR A 135 -31.54 -6.28 3.48
CA THR A 135 -32.41 -5.11 3.67
C THR A 135 -32.91 -4.94 5.09
N THR A 136 -32.89 -5.99 5.93
CA THR A 136 -33.22 -5.88 7.36
C THR A 136 -32.07 -5.30 8.16
N ASP A 137 -30.84 -5.66 7.80
CA ASP A 137 -29.64 -5.32 8.59
C ASP A 137 -28.94 -4.04 8.10
N ARG A 138 -29.33 -3.51 6.93
CA ARG A 138 -28.68 -2.37 6.28
C ARG A 138 -29.69 -1.35 5.79
N SER A 139 -29.35 -0.07 5.95
CA SER A 139 -30.17 1.02 5.41
C SER A 139 -30.14 1.03 3.88
N ALA A 140 -31.19 1.60 3.26
CA ALA A 140 -31.23 1.80 1.80
C ALA A 140 -30.02 2.60 1.29
N ASN A 141 -29.55 3.58 2.08
CA ASN A 141 -28.35 4.37 1.76
C ASN A 141 -27.07 3.53 1.80
N GLU A 142 -26.91 2.62 2.77
CA GLU A 142 -25.75 1.72 2.83
C GLU A 142 -25.75 0.72 1.66
N LEU A 143 -26.92 0.22 1.27
CA LEU A 143 -27.06 -0.69 0.13
C LEU A 143 -26.79 0.04 -1.19
N GLN A 144 -27.31 1.26 -1.35
CA GLN A 144 -27.03 2.09 -2.52
C GLN A 144 -25.54 2.46 -2.59
N PHE A 145 -24.93 2.82 -1.46
CA PHE A 145 -23.49 3.05 -1.37
C PHE A 145 -22.70 1.80 -1.75
N ALA A 146 -23.07 0.63 -1.24
CA ALA A 146 -22.42 -0.63 -1.61
C ALA A 146 -22.57 -0.95 -3.10
N VAL A 147 -23.75 -0.73 -3.69
CA VAL A 147 -24.00 -0.88 -5.13
C VAL A 147 -23.14 0.10 -5.94
N ASN A 148 -23.02 1.35 -5.49
CA ASN A 148 -22.18 2.36 -6.12
C ASN A 148 -20.69 1.94 -6.05
N VAL A 149 -20.21 1.52 -4.88
CA VAL A 149 -18.83 1.02 -4.68
C VAL A 149 -18.54 -0.20 -5.58
N VAL A 150 -19.52 -1.09 -5.76
CA VAL A 150 -19.42 -2.24 -6.67
C VAL A 150 -19.44 -1.79 -8.15
N SER A 151 -20.19 -0.73 -8.46
CA SER A 151 -20.26 -0.11 -9.81
C SER A 151 -19.08 0.83 -10.07
N GLY A 152 -17.87 0.42 -9.64
CA GLY A 152 -16.68 1.24 -9.35
C GLY A 152 -16.47 2.53 -10.14
N SER A 153 -16.70 2.53 -11.46
CA SER A 153 -16.54 3.72 -12.31
C SER A 153 -17.46 4.89 -11.94
N ASN A 154 -18.76 4.65 -11.69
CA ASN A 154 -19.71 5.71 -11.36
C ASN A 154 -19.44 6.28 -9.97
N HIS A 155 -19.06 5.43 -9.02
CA HIS A 155 -18.71 5.89 -7.68
C HIS A 155 -17.48 6.78 -7.67
N MET A 156 -16.45 6.44 -8.46
CA MET A 156 -15.24 7.26 -8.57
C MET A 156 -15.54 8.65 -9.11
N ARG A 157 -16.38 8.76 -10.15
CA ARG A 157 -16.80 10.06 -10.71
C ARG A 157 -17.63 10.89 -9.74
N ASN A 158 -18.64 10.29 -9.14
CA ASN A 158 -19.45 10.98 -8.14
C ASN A 158 -18.59 11.46 -6.96
N THR A 159 -17.60 10.65 -6.55
CA THR A 159 -16.67 11.03 -5.48
C THR A 159 -15.77 12.20 -5.90
N GLU A 160 -15.29 12.22 -7.15
CA GLU A 160 -14.54 13.35 -7.70
C GLU A 160 -15.40 14.63 -7.68
N GLU A 161 -16.63 14.58 -8.21
CA GLU A 161 -17.57 15.71 -8.23
C GLU A 161 -17.87 16.23 -6.82
N GLU A 162 -18.13 15.33 -5.86
CA GLU A 162 -18.36 15.70 -4.46
C GLU A 162 -17.13 16.37 -3.82
N ILE A 163 -15.92 15.91 -4.15
CA ILE A 163 -14.68 16.49 -3.62
C ILE A 163 -14.41 17.84 -4.26
N ILE A 164 -14.53 17.97 -5.59
CA ILE A 164 -14.37 19.23 -6.31
C ILE A 164 -15.33 20.28 -5.76
N THR A 165 -16.60 19.93 -5.60
CA THR A 165 -17.61 20.82 -5.01
C THR A 165 -17.20 21.28 -3.61
N LYS A 166 -16.63 20.39 -2.78
CA LYS A 166 -16.13 20.78 -1.45
C LYS A 166 -14.93 21.70 -1.52
N ILE A 167 -14.02 21.49 -2.47
CA ILE A 167 -12.83 22.33 -2.69
C ILE A 167 -13.25 23.73 -3.14
N GLU A 168 -14.17 23.83 -4.10
CA GLU A 168 -14.69 25.11 -4.62
C GLU A 168 -15.41 25.94 -3.55
N ASN A 169 -15.97 25.27 -2.53
CA ASN A 169 -16.66 25.90 -1.40
C ASN A 169 -15.74 26.14 -0.18
N LEU A 170 -14.42 25.94 -0.31
CA LEU A 170 -13.49 26.23 0.79
C LEU A 170 -13.39 27.74 1.02
N ILE A 171 -13.50 28.11 2.29
CA ILE A 171 -13.31 29.48 2.75
C ILE A 171 -11.87 29.62 3.24
N PRO A 172 -11.19 30.74 2.99
CA PRO A 172 -9.86 30.99 3.52
C PRO A 172 -9.79 30.81 5.04
N ILE A 173 -8.68 30.25 5.52
CA ILE A 173 -8.46 30.00 6.94
C ILE A 173 -7.84 31.24 7.57
N GLU A 174 -8.55 31.87 8.52
CA GLU A 174 -8.00 32.98 9.32
C GLU A 174 -7.28 32.42 10.55
N ILE A 175 -5.99 32.76 10.69
CA ILE A 175 -5.17 32.37 11.85
C ILE A 175 -4.67 33.61 12.57
N LYS A 176 -5.00 33.71 13.86
CA LYS A 176 -4.47 34.75 14.76
C LYS A 176 -3.37 34.18 15.63
N THR A 177 -2.20 34.78 15.56
CA THR A 177 -1.07 34.43 16.44
C THR A 177 -1.27 35.01 17.84
N LYS A 178 -0.58 34.44 18.82
CA LYS A 178 -0.55 34.97 20.20
C LYS A 178 0.03 36.39 20.28
N GLU A 179 0.81 36.78 19.28
CA GLU A 179 1.46 38.08 19.14
C GLU A 179 0.57 39.12 18.44
N GLY A 180 -0.67 38.75 18.06
CA GLY A 180 -1.65 39.67 17.47
C GLY A 180 -1.62 39.77 15.94
N HIS A 181 -0.67 39.12 15.26
CA HIS A 181 -0.67 39.03 13.79
C HIS A 181 -1.82 38.15 13.31
N SER A 182 -2.50 38.57 12.25
CA SER A 182 -3.53 37.78 11.55
C SER A 182 -3.02 37.37 10.18
N TYR A 183 -3.23 36.10 9.82
CA TYR A 183 -2.91 35.54 8.52
C TYR A 183 -4.19 34.99 7.89
N ILE A 184 -4.32 35.20 6.58
CA ILE A 184 -5.37 34.59 5.76
C ILE A 184 -4.67 33.57 4.87
N ILE A 185 -5.10 32.32 4.95
CA ILE A 185 -4.52 31.21 4.20
C ILE A 185 -5.55 30.73 3.19
N GLU A 186 -5.19 30.85 1.91
CA GLU A 186 -5.91 30.27 0.78
C GLU A 186 -5.33 28.90 0.46
N VAL A 187 -6.17 27.95 0.08
CA VAL A 187 -5.79 26.56 -0.16
C VAL A 187 -6.14 26.19 -1.59
N ASP A 188 -5.12 25.92 -2.39
CA ASP A 188 -5.25 25.32 -3.72
C ASP A 188 -4.94 23.82 -3.64
N MET A 189 -5.76 22.99 -4.28
CA MET A 189 -5.65 21.53 -4.21
C MET A 189 -5.56 20.91 -5.60
N MET A 190 -4.56 20.06 -5.79
CA MET A 190 -4.26 19.42 -7.07
C MET A 190 -4.57 17.92 -7.03
N LEU A 191 -5.34 17.43 -8.01
CA LEU A 191 -5.75 16.03 -8.12
C LEU A 191 -4.69 15.18 -8.85
N THR A 192 -3.48 15.12 -8.31
CA THR A 192 -2.34 14.45 -8.97
C THR A 192 -2.01 13.07 -8.39
N MET A 193 -2.42 12.78 -7.16
CA MET A 193 -2.11 11.51 -6.46
C MET A 193 -3.04 10.38 -6.89
N LEU A 194 -3.12 10.10 -8.20
CA LEU A 194 -4.01 9.13 -8.80
C LEU A 194 -3.26 8.15 -9.71
N ASP A 195 -3.61 6.86 -9.60
CA ASP A 195 -3.17 5.88 -10.59
C ASP A 195 -3.79 6.17 -11.98
N GLY A 196 -3.08 5.81 -13.04
CA GLY A 196 -3.55 5.99 -14.42
C GLY A 196 -4.85 5.24 -14.73
N SER A 197 -5.15 4.15 -14.01
CA SER A 197 -6.45 3.47 -14.13
C SER A 197 -7.61 4.35 -13.66
N VAL A 198 -7.42 5.11 -12.58
CA VAL A 198 -8.37 6.10 -12.08
C VAL A 198 -8.51 7.23 -13.07
N GLY A 199 -7.39 7.76 -13.57
CA GLY A 199 -7.39 8.81 -14.59
C GLY A 199 -8.25 8.46 -15.81
N ASN A 200 -8.21 7.21 -16.31
CA ASN A 200 -9.04 6.78 -17.43
C ASN A 200 -10.55 6.83 -17.12
N VAL A 201 -10.95 6.50 -15.89
CA VAL A 201 -12.36 6.54 -15.46
C VAL A 201 -12.85 7.98 -15.43
N LEU A 202 -12.05 8.88 -14.86
CA LEU A 202 -12.38 10.30 -14.71
C LEU A 202 -12.36 11.04 -16.06
N SER A 203 -11.45 10.68 -16.97
CA SER A 203 -11.36 11.25 -18.31
C SER A 203 -12.29 10.59 -19.35
N GLU A 204 -13.25 9.78 -18.90
CA GLU A 204 -14.17 9.00 -19.74
C GLU A 204 -13.51 8.17 -20.84
N THR A 205 -12.25 7.79 -20.61
CA THR A 205 -11.45 7.05 -21.56
C THR A 205 -11.65 5.55 -21.35
N ASN A 206 -12.50 4.94 -22.18
CA ASN A 206 -12.92 3.54 -22.06
C ASN A 206 -11.78 2.49 -22.18
N SER A 207 -10.55 2.88 -22.50
CA SER A 207 -9.43 1.95 -22.67
C SER A 207 -8.17 2.47 -22.00
N THR A 208 -7.58 1.64 -21.14
CA THR A 208 -6.30 1.91 -20.47
C THR A 208 -5.11 2.06 -21.44
N MET A 209 -5.28 1.60 -22.67
CA MET A 209 -4.28 1.68 -23.74
C MET A 209 -4.37 2.97 -24.56
N LYS A 210 -5.45 3.75 -24.43
CA LYS A 210 -5.59 5.04 -25.11
C LYS A 210 -5.00 6.14 -24.25
N CYS A 211 -4.34 7.12 -24.87
CA CYS A 211 -3.88 8.30 -24.13
C CYS A 211 -5.07 9.13 -23.64
N ILE A 212 -5.10 9.45 -22.35
CA ILE A 212 -6.11 10.34 -21.77
C ILE A 212 -5.94 11.79 -22.22
N ILE A 213 -4.73 12.17 -22.66
CA ILE A 213 -4.42 13.54 -23.07
C ILE A 213 -4.87 13.76 -24.53
N CYS A 214 -4.33 13.03 -25.49
CA CYS A 214 -4.58 13.27 -26.92
C CYS A 214 -5.50 12.24 -27.59
N GLY A 215 -6.00 11.24 -26.84
CA GLY A 215 -6.85 10.18 -27.38
C GLY A 215 -6.16 9.20 -28.34
N ALA A 216 -4.83 9.27 -28.50
CA ALA A 216 -4.07 8.37 -29.35
C ALA A 216 -4.27 6.90 -28.93
N THR A 217 -4.50 6.02 -29.92
CA THR A 217 -4.48 4.57 -29.70
C THR A 217 -3.05 4.03 -29.80
N PRO A 218 -2.75 2.80 -29.34
CA PRO A 218 -1.39 2.25 -29.44
C PRO A 218 -0.80 2.31 -30.86
N LYS A 219 -1.63 2.13 -31.89
CA LYS A 219 -1.18 2.23 -33.29
C LYS A 219 -0.82 3.66 -33.69
N ASP A 220 -1.51 4.64 -33.13
CA ASP A 220 -1.28 6.06 -33.41
C ASP A 220 -0.02 6.57 -32.71
N MET A 221 0.27 6.07 -31.50
CA MET A 221 1.35 6.54 -30.61
C MET A 221 2.77 6.46 -31.20
N ILE A 222 2.97 5.71 -32.28
CA ILE A 222 4.25 5.58 -33.00
C ILE A 222 4.27 6.31 -34.35
N THR A 223 3.18 6.99 -34.70
CA THR A 223 3.02 7.72 -35.96
C THR A 223 3.08 9.23 -35.72
N LEU A 224 3.64 9.98 -36.67
CA LEU A 224 3.68 11.45 -36.58
C LEU A 224 2.27 12.04 -36.43
N ALA A 225 1.28 11.53 -37.18
CA ALA A 225 -0.10 11.98 -37.09
C ALA A 225 -0.74 11.73 -35.72
N GLY A 226 -0.37 10.63 -35.05
CA GLY A 226 -0.84 10.33 -33.71
C GLY A 226 -0.14 11.14 -32.62
N ILE A 227 1.14 11.44 -32.79
CA ILE A 227 1.95 12.27 -31.89
C ILE A 227 1.48 13.72 -31.92
N ASN A 228 1.13 14.24 -33.09
CA ASN A 228 0.69 15.63 -33.28
C ASN A 228 -0.81 15.84 -33.01
N ARG A 229 -1.47 14.89 -32.32
CA ARG A 229 -2.88 15.07 -31.96
C ARG A 229 -3.03 16.17 -30.91
N PRO A 230 -4.05 17.03 -31.02
CA PRO A 230 -4.26 18.09 -30.04
C PRO A 230 -4.51 17.49 -28.65
N PRO A 231 -3.86 18.01 -27.61
CA PRO A 231 -4.07 17.55 -26.24
C PRO A 231 -5.38 18.11 -25.67
N ASN A 232 -6.02 17.32 -24.81
CA ASN A 232 -7.02 17.81 -23.87
C ASN A 232 -6.29 18.32 -22.62
N VAL A 233 -6.15 19.64 -22.54
CA VAL A 233 -5.40 20.35 -21.49
C VAL A 233 -6.03 20.17 -20.11
N ASP A 234 -7.35 19.97 -20.02
CA ASP A 234 -8.04 19.73 -18.74
C ASP A 234 -7.49 18.47 -18.04
N ASN A 235 -7.03 17.50 -18.83
CA ASN A 235 -6.49 16.25 -18.31
C ASN A 235 -5.03 16.37 -17.83
N TYR A 236 -4.40 17.55 -17.94
CA TYR A 236 -3.10 17.82 -17.30
C TYR A 236 -3.19 17.77 -15.78
N ARG A 237 -4.37 18.08 -15.22
CA ARG A 237 -4.63 18.03 -13.77
C ARG A 237 -4.29 16.69 -13.11
N PHE A 238 -4.27 15.60 -13.88
CA PHE A 238 -3.92 14.26 -13.40
C PHE A 238 -2.41 14.04 -13.24
N GLY A 239 -1.56 14.99 -13.63
CA GLY A 239 -0.12 14.94 -13.42
C GLY A 239 0.60 13.74 -14.05
N LEU A 240 1.78 13.42 -13.52
CA LEU A 240 2.56 12.23 -13.90
C LEU A 240 2.80 11.37 -12.66
N SER A 241 2.28 10.15 -12.70
CA SER A 241 2.57 9.12 -11.69
C SER A 241 4.01 8.62 -11.84
N THR A 242 4.95 9.23 -11.14
CA THR A 242 6.38 8.91 -11.29
C THR A 242 6.68 7.44 -10.96
N LEU A 243 6.04 6.87 -9.94
CA LEU A 243 6.13 5.44 -9.61
C LEU A 243 5.73 4.55 -10.79
N HIS A 244 4.55 4.79 -11.36
CA HIS A 244 4.08 4.02 -12.50
C HIS A 244 4.91 4.29 -13.75
N CYS A 245 5.50 5.47 -13.90
CA CYS A 245 6.44 5.73 -14.99
C CYS A 245 7.61 4.75 -14.95
N TRP A 246 8.27 4.58 -13.79
CA TRP A 246 9.37 3.61 -13.64
C TRP A 246 8.96 2.20 -14.06
N ILE A 247 7.82 1.72 -13.54
CA ILE A 247 7.33 0.37 -13.80
C ILE A 247 6.96 0.19 -15.27
N ARG A 248 6.23 1.13 -15.87
CA ARG A 248 5.73 1.01 -17.25
C ARG A 248 6.83 1.15 -18.29
N PHE A 249 7.84 1.98 -18.06
CA PHE A 249 9.02 2.05 -18.90
C PHE A 249 9.83 0.75 -18.83
N PHE A 250 10.03 0.19 -17.63
CA PHE A 250 10.68 -1.11 -17.47
C PHE A 250 9.93 -2.23 -18.18
N GLU A 251 8.61 -2.34 -17.97
CA GLU A 251 7.76 -3.33 -18.63
C GLU A 251 7.78 -3.18 -20.15
N CYS A 252 7.83 -1.95 -20.66
CA CYS A 252 7.95 -1.67 -22.09
C CYS A 252 9.22 -2.30 -22.68
N LEU A 253 10.38 -1.98 -22.11
CA LEU A 253 11.67 -2.47 -22.60
C LEU A 253 11.80 -3.98 -22.42
N LEU A 254 11.32 -4.52 -21.30
CA LEU A 254 11.30 -5.96 -21.05
C LEU A 254 10.46 -6.70 -22.10
N HIS A 255 9.30 -6.16 -22.45
CA HIS A 255 8.42 -6.71 -23.47
C HIS A 255 8.96 -6.58 -24.89
N ILE A 256 9.71 -5.51 -25.18
CA ILE A 256 10.48 -5.40 -26.43
C ILE A 256 11.53 -6.51 -26.46
N GLY A 257 12.33 -6.65 -25.40
CA GLY A 257 13.35 -7.69 -25.27
C GLY A 257 12.82 -9.10 -25.53
N TYR A 258 11.67 -9.45 -24.93
CA TYR A 258 11.01 -10.74 -25.17
C TYR A 258 10.67 -11.00 -26.64
N ARG A 259 10.31 -9.96 -27.38
CA ARG A 259 9.80 -10.02 -28.76
C ARG A 259 10.86 -9.71 -29.82
N LEU A 260 12.10 -9.38 -29.44
CA LEU A 260 13.19 -9.14 -30.39
C LEU A 260 13.37 -10.23 -31.45
N PRO A 261 13.21 -11.54 -31.16
CA PRO A 261 13.34 -12.57 -32.19
C PRO A 261 12.30 -12.48 -33.31
N ILE A 262 11.10 -11.98 -33.02
CA ILE A 262 9.97 -11.94 -33.96
C ILE A 262 9.65 -10.53 -34.48
N LYS A 263 10.15 -9.48 -33.81
CA LYS A 263 9.94 -8.06 -34.14
C LYS A 263 8.49 -7.71 -34.51
N SER A 264 7.54 -8.17 -33.70
CA SER A 264 6.11 -7.87 -33.89
C SER A 264 5.43 -7.58 -32.56
N TRP A 265 4.52 -6.61 -32.58
CA TRP A 265 3.74 -6.24 -31.39
C TRP A 265 2.78 -7.36 -30.95
N GLN A 266 2.03 -7.93 -31.89
CA GLN A 266 1.07 -9.01 -31.61
C GLN A 266 1.69 -10.39 -31.85
N ILE A 267 1.72 -11.21 -30.82
CA ILE A 267 2.21 -12.59 -30.89
C ILE A 267 1.06 -13.49 -31.37
N ARG A 268 1.03 -13.80 -32.66
CA ARG A 268 0.03 -14.68 -33.29
C ARG A 268 0.65 -16.03 -33.65
N GLY A 269 -0.10 -17.11 -33.45
CA GLY A 269 0.33 -18.49 -33.74
C GLY A 269 1.12 -19.16 -32.60
N PRO A 270 1.11 -20.50 -32.53
CA PRO A 270 1.78 -21.26 -31.47
C PRO A 270 3.31 -21.19 -31.57
N GLU A 271 3.86 -21.13 -32.78
CA GLU A 271 5.31 -21.04 -33.02
C GLU A 271 5.92 -19.75 -32.46
N ASN A 272 5.37 -18.58 -32.82
CA ASN A 272 5.82 -17.29 -32.29
C ASN A 272 5.66 -17.21 -30.76
N LYS A 273 4.61 -17.82 -30.20
CA LYS A 273 4.42 -17.91 -28.75
C LYS A 273 5.54 -18.73 -28.08
N ALA A 274 5.94 -19.85 -28.68
CA ALA A 274 7.03 -20.68 -28.18
C ALA A 274 8.37 -19.95 -28.23
N ILE A 275 8.66 -19.24 -29.32
CA ILE A 275 9.89 -18.43 -29.48
C ILE A 275 9.96 -17.33 -28.40
N VAL A 276 8.87 -16.58 -28.22
CA VAL A 276 8.84 -15.49 -27.23
C VAL A 276 8.91 -16.03 -25.80
N GLU A 277 8.23 -17.14 -25.49
CA GLU A 277 8.28 -17.74 -24.16
C GLU A 277 9.67 -18.30 -23.85
N ALA A 278 10.36 -18.89 -24.83
CA ALA A 278 11.74 -19.35 -24.68
C ALA A 278 12.69 -18.17 -24.39
N ASN A 279 12.59 -17.08 -25.16
CA ASN A 279 13.41 -15.89 -24.95
C ASN A 279 13.08 -15.18 -23.62
N LYS A 280 11.80 -15.14 -23.22
CA LYS A 280 11.38 -14.66 -21.91
C LYS A 280 12.03 -15.45 -20.78
N LYS A 281 12.05 -16.79 -20.87
CA LYS A 281 12.71 -17.63 -19.86
C LYS A 281 14.22 -17.40 -19.80
N ARG A 282 14.88 -17.23 -20.95
CA ARG A 282 16.30 -16.86 -21.03
C ARG A 282 16.57 -15.55 -20.30
N ILE A 283 15.85 -14.49 -20.66
CA ILE A 283 15.98 -13.16 -20.04
C ILE A 283 15.71 -13.21 -18.53
N GLN A 284 14.68 -13.93 -18.09
CA GLN A 284 14.38 -14.12 -16.67
C GLN A 284 15.52 -14.82 -15.91
N ALA A 285 16.14 -15.83 -16.52
CA ALA A 285 17.26 -16.56 -15.92
C ALA A 285 18.52 -15.67 -15.82
N GLU A 286 18.81 -14.90 -16.85
CA GLU A 286 19.97 -13.98 -16.88
C GLU A 286 19.82 -12.82 -15.89
N PHE A 287 18.62 -12.23 -15.76
CA PHE A 287 18.37 -11.23 -14.71
C PHE A 287 18.58 -11.78 -13.31
N ARG A 288 18.17 -13.02 -13.08
CA ARG A 288 18.38 -13.69 -11.79
C ARG A 288 19.85 -13.99 -11.54
N ALA A 289 20.60 -14.39 -12.57
CA ALA A 289 22.02 -14.74 -12.44
C ALA A 289 22.91 -13.49 -12.25
N ASN A 290 22.70 -12.45 -13.07
CA ASN A 290 23.59 -11.29 -13.12
C ASN A 290 23.23 -10.18 -12.13
N LEU A 291 21.93 -9.98 -11.86
CA LEU A 291 21.44 -8.88 -11.01
C LEU A 291 20.64 -9.36 -9.79
N SER A 292 20.52 -10.67 -9.57
CA SER A 292 19.68 -11.25 -8.52
C SER A 292 18.21 -10.78 -8.57
N LEU A 293 17.74 -10.39 -9.75
CA LEU A 293 16.39 -9.88 -9.94
C LEU A 293 15.42 -10.98 -10.38
N ILE A 294 14.23 -10.98 -9.80
CA ILE A 294 13.11 -11.80 -10.25
C ILE A 294 12.17 -10.90 -11.03
N VAL A 295 12.07 -11.10 -12.35
CA VAL A 295 11.28 -10.26 -13.23
C VAL A 295 10.09 -11.02 -13.81
N ASP A 296 8.96 -10.32 -13.99
CA ASP A 296 7.74 -10.80 -14.65
C ASP A 296 7.22 -12.14 -14.10
N LYS A 297 7.16 -12.23 -12.76
CA LYS A 297 6.52 -13.33 -12.02
C LYS A 297 5.35 -12.80 -11.18
N PRO A 298 4.20 -13.48 -11.17
CA PRO A 298 3.08 -13.10 -10.29
C PRO A 298 3.46 -13.33 -8.83
N LYS A 299 3.06 -12.41 -7.94
CA LYS A 299 3.22 -12.56 -6.49
C LYS A 299 1.94 -13.16 -5.89
N PRO A 300 2.02 -13.98 -4.82
CA PRO A 300 0.85 -14.48 -4.12
C PRO A 300 0.00 -13.33 -3.55
N GLY A 301 -1.30 -13.34 -3.81
CA GLY A 301 -2.24 -12.33 -3.32
C GLY A 301 -2.59 -11.25 -4.36
N TYR A 302 -1.61 -10.49 -4.85
CA TYR A 302 -1.78 -9.50 -5.92
C TYR A 302 -0.41 -8.96 -6.41
N GLY A 303 -0.38 -8.46 -7.64
CA GLY A 303 0.79 -7.78 -8.22
C GLY A 303 1.82 -8.71 -8.88
N SER A 304 2.87 -8.11 -9.41
CA SER A 304 3.99 -8.81 -10.05
C SER A 304 5.32 -8.49 -9.37
N SER A 305 6.36 -9.19 -9.77
CA SER A 305 7.73 -8.89 -9.39
C SER A 305 8.31 -7.65 -10.12
N ASN A 306 7.55 -7.05 -11.04
CA ASN A 306 7.87 -5.77 -11.68
C ASN A 306 7.39 -4.63 -10.78
N ASP A 307 7.98 -4.51 -9.59
CA ASP A 307 7.74 -3.37 -8.71
C ASP A 307 8.75 -2.24 -8.96
N GLY A 308 8.54 -1.11 -8.30
CA GLY A 308 9.41 0.06 -8.45
C GLY A 308 10.87 -0.21 -8.04
N ASN A 309 11.14 -1.20 -7.18
CA ASN A 309 12.52 -1.55 -6.83
C ASN A 309 13.20 -2.31 -7.99
N THR A 310 12.51 -3.29 -8.56
CA THR A 310 12.99 -4.01 -9.75
C THR A 310 13.25 -3.06 -10.92
N ALA A 311 12.34 -2.12 -11.18
CA ALA A 311 12.50 -1.13 -12.25
C ALA A 311 13.73 -0.23 -12.01
N ARG A 312 13.92 0.31 -10.79
CA ARG A 312 15.07 1.16 -10.48
C ARG A 312 16.41 0.43 -10.64
N ILE A 313 16.50 -0.85 -10.24
CA ILE A 313 17.75 -1.63 -10.40
C ILE A 313 18.05 -1.88 -11.89
N PHE A 314 17.02 -2.15 -12.70
CA PHE A 314 17.17 -2.29 -14.16
C PHE A 314 17.79 -1.04 -14.80
N PHE A 315 17.26 0.14 -14.49
CA PHE A 315 17.76 1.40 -15.07
C PHE A 315 19.06 1.91 -14.44
N HIS A 316 19.41 1.47 -13.23
CA HIS A 316 20.71 1.77 -12.62
C HIS A 316 21.87 1.06 -13.35
N ASN A 317 21.60 -0.03 -14.09
CA ASN A 317 22.62 -0.81 -14.77
C ASN A 317 22.33 -0.91 -16.29
N PRO A 318 22.37 0.21 -17.05
CA PRO A 318 21.95 0.21 -18.46
C PRO A 318 22.70 -0.78 -19.34
N GLN A 319 24.02 -0.90 -19.15
CA GLN A 319 24.86 -1.86 -19.90
C GLN A 319 24.40 -3.30 -19.67
N THR A 320 24.38 -3.75 -18.41
CA THR A 320 23.95 -5.11 -18.06
C THR A 320 22.51 -5.39 -18.51
N SER A 321 21.62 -4.41 -18.37
CA SER A 321 20.23 -4.53 -18.81
C SER A 321 20.11 -4.64 -20.33
N SER A 322 20.93 -3.90 -21.08
CA SER A 322 21.05 -4.01 -22.54
C SER A 322 21.55 -5.39 -22.94
N ASP A 323 22.64 -5.86 -22.33
CA ASP A 323 23.25 -7.17 -22.62
C ASP A 323 22.28 -8.33 -22.41
N ILE A 324 21.50 -8.28 -21.32
CA ILE A 324 20.51 -9.33 -20.99
C ILE A 324 19.32 -9.30 -21.97
N THR A 325 18.73 -8.11 -22.16
CA THR A 325 17.47 -7.96 -22.91
C THR A 325 17.67 -7.92 -24.42
N GLY A 326 18.84 -7.52 -24.90
CA GLY A 326 19.13 -7.18 -26.29
C GLY A 326 18.55 -5.83 -26.73
N VAL A 327 18.02 -5.04 -25.79
CA VAL A 327 17.50 -3.69 -26.07
C VAL A 327 18.66 -2.70 -26.12
N ASP A 328 18.55 -1.70 -26.99
CA ASP A 328 19.57 -0.68 -27.21
C ASP A 328 19.94 0.07 -25.92
N ARG A 329 21.25 0.15 -25.66
CA ARG A 329 21.80 0.76 -24.44
C ARG A 329 21.47 2.24 -24.35
N GLU A 330 21.60 2.98 -25.45
CA GLU A 330 21.38 4.44 -25.47
C GLU A 330 19.93 4.76 -25.10
N LEU A 331 18.97 3.99 -25.63
CA LEU A 331 17.57 4.13 -25.25
C LEU A 331 17.34 3.88 -23.75
N ILE A 332 17.96 2.85 -23.17
CA ILE A 332 17.84 2.56 -21.73
C ILE A 332 18.40 3.72 -20.90
N GLU A 333 19.54 4.28 -21.31
CA GLU A 333 20.19 5.41 -20.64
C GLU A 333 19.34 6.67 -20.69
N LYS A 334 18.80 7.03 -21.87
CA LYS A 334 17.89 8.17 -22.01
C LYS A 334 16.65 7.99 -21.14
N PHE A 335 16.05 6.80 -21.11
CA PHE A 335 14.90 6.51 -20.24
C PHE A 335 15.26 6.59 -18.75
N ALA A 336 16.43 6.10 -18.34
CA ALA A 336 16.90 6.21 -16.96
C ALA A 336 17.05 7.67 -16.52
N ILE A 337 17.59 8.54 -17.38
CA ILE A 337 17.73 9.98 -17.13
C ILE A 337 16.36 10.62 -16.97
N ILE A 338 15.44 10.39 -17.92
CA ILE A 338 14.08 10.96 -17.89
C ILE A 338 13.37 10.61 -16.58
N LEU A 339 13.36 9.32 -16.22
CA LEU A 339 12.72 8.85 -15.01
C LEU A 339 13.40 9.40 -13.74
N GLY A 340 14.73 9.57 -13.77
CA GLY A 340 15.49 10.22 -12.70
C GLY A 340 15.14 11.69 -12.51
N VAL A 341 14.96 12.43 -13.61
CA VAL A 341 14.53 13.83 -13.58
C VAL A 341 13.12 13.96 -13.01
N LEU A 342 12.17 13.14 -13.49
CA LEU A 342 10.79 13.15 -12.99
C LEU A 342 10.71 12.83 -11.50
N ALA A 343 11.53 11.89 -11.02
CA ALA A 343 11.56 11.49 -9.62
C ALA A 343 12.46 12.37 -8.71
N SER A 344 13.09 13.41 -9.24
CA SER A 344 14.05 14.22 -8.49
C SER A 344 13.43 15.06 -7.38
N GLY A 345 12.17 15.47 -7.54
CA GLY A 345 11.52 16.46 -6.68
C GLY A 345 12.09 17.88 -6.86
N CYS A 346 12.94 18.12 -7.84
CA CYS A 346 13.53 19.43 -8.11
C CYS A 346 12.88 20.12 -9.31
N ALA A 347 12.99 21.45 -9.38
CA ALA A 347 12.55 22.20 -10.54
C ALA A 347 13.35 21.81 -11.79
N ILE A 348 12.64 21.53 -12.88
CA ILE A 348 13.22 21.01 -14.13
C ILE A 348 13.53 22.19 -15.08
N ASP A 349 14.67 22.11 -15.75
CA ASP A 349 15.04 22.99 -16.86
C ASP A 349 14.33 22.52 -18.13
N MET A 350 13.24 23.20 -18.47
CA MET A 350 12.33 22.79 -19.55
C MET A 350 12.96 22.84 -20.93
N GLU A 351 13.89 23.77 -21.19
CA GLU A 351 14.58 23.86 -22.47
C GLU A 351 15.43 22.62 -22.72
N LYS A 352 16.16 22.17 -21.70
CA LYS A 352 16.96 20.94 -21.80
C LYS A 352 16.08 19.70 -21.79
N PHE A 353 15.03 19.70 -20.97
CA PHE A 353 14.14 18.54 -20.86
C PHE A 353 13.31 18.31 -22.13
N ALA A 354 13.16 19.31 -23.00
CA ALA A 354 12.62 19.13 -24.36
C ALA A 354 13.40 18.08 -25.19
N SER A 355 14.62 17.70 -24.79
CA SER A 355 15.37 16.56 -25.38
C SER A 355 14.65 15.20 -25.25
N LEU A 356 13.51 15.13 -24.55
CA LEU A 356 12.56 14.01 -24.61
C LEU A 356 12.22 13.60 -26.05
N GLU A 357 12.17 14.57 -26.97
CA GLU A 357 11.94 14.33 -28.39
C GLU A 357 13.00 13.40 -29.00
N GLU A 358 14.28 13.53 -28.60
CA GLU A 358 15.34 12.64 -29.08
C GLU A 358 15.10 11.19 -28.64
N ALA A 359 14.74 10.99 -27.36
CA ALA A 359 14.45 9.66 -26.83
C ALA A 359 13.23 9.02 -27.53
N ARG A 360 12.20 9.83 -27.81
CA ARG A 360 11.02 9.42 -28.59
C ARG A 360 11.42 9.00 -30.00
N ASN A 361 12.20 9.83 -30.69
CA ASN A 361 12.61 9.58 -32.07
C ASN A 361 13.51 8.33 -32.17
N LEU A 362 14.42 8.13 -31.22
CA LEU A 362 15.23 6.93 -31.09
C LEU A 362 14.36 5.67 -30.88
N TYR A 363 13.37 5.74 -29.98
CA TYR A 363 12.42 4.64 -29.76
C TYR A 363 11.69 4.26 -31.05
N ILE A 364 11.13 5.25 -31.75
CA ILE A 364 10.38 5.03 -33.00
C ILE A 364 11.29 4.44 -34.07
N HIS A 365 12.54 4.92 -34.17
CA HIS A 365 13.49 4.41 -35.15
C HIS A 365 13.85 2.94 -34.91
N LEU A 366 14.16 2.57 -33.67
CA LEU A 366 14.62 1.22 -33.32
C LEU A 366 13.47 0.20 -33.20
N TYR A 367 12.33 0.64 -32.68
CA TYR A 367 11.26 -0.24 -32.21
C TYR A 367 9.89 0.12 -32.79
N LYS A 368 9.83 0.69 -34.01
CA LYS A 368 8.57 1.02 -34.72
C LYS A 368 7.54 -0.12 -34.75
N TRP A 369 8.00 -1.37 -34.74
CA TRP A 369 7.16 -2.56 -34.76
C TRP A 369 6.47 -2.87 -33.42
N TYR A 370 6.84 -2.18 -32.34
CA TYR A 370 6.25 -2.28 -31.01
C TYR A 370 5.58 -0.96 -30.61
N ASN A 371 4.27 -0.99 -30.42
CA ASN A 371 3.51 0.19 -30.02
C ASN A 371 3.88 0.63 -28.60
N MET A 372 4.15 1.92 -28.44
CA MET A 372 4.46 2.53 -27.16
C MET A 372 3.30 2.38 -26.16
N PRO A 373 3.54 2.00 -24.89
CA PRO A 373 2.51 2.01 -23.86
C PRO A 373 2.03 3.44 -23.55
N ASN A 374 0.79 3.57 -23.09
CA ASN A 374 0.16 4.85 -22.76
C ASN A 374 1.03 5.74 -21.85
N THR A 375 1.56 5.21 -20.75
CA THR A 375 2.43 5.98 -19.83
C THR A 375 3.72 6.46 -20.50
N VAL A 376 4.34 5.63 -21.33
CA VAL A 376 5.57 6.00 -22.05
C VAL A 376 5.25 7.11 -23.05
N HIS A 377 4.13 7.00 -23.76
CA HIS A 377 3.65 8.05 -24.67
C HIS A 377 3.31 9.36 -23.93
N LYS A 378 2.58 9.28 -22.82
CA LYS A 378 2.24 10.44 -21.98
C LYS A 378 3.49 11.21 -21.56
N VAL A 379 4.54 10.51 -21.13
CA VAL A 379 5.82 11.15 -20.75
C VAL A 379 6.58 11.70 -21.96
N LEU A 380 6.78 10.90 -23.01
CA LEU A 380 7.64 11.29 -24.14
C LEU A 380 7.00 12.32 -25.09
N VAL A 381 5.67 12.45 -25.09
CA VAL A 381 4.94 13.38 -25.97
C VAL A 381 4.37 14.56 -25.19
N HIS A 382 3.74 14.32 -24.05
CA HIS A 382 3.04 15.37 -23.27
C HIS A 382 3.79 15.76 -22.00
N GLY A 383 4.93 15.13 -21.69
CA GLY A 383 5.62 15.32 -20.41
C GLY A 383 5.98 16.77 -20.13
N CYS A 384 6.52 17.48 -21.12
CA CYS A 384 6.87 18.90 -20.96
C CYS A 384 5.63 19.76 -20.66
N GLU A 385 4.57 19.62 -21.45
CA GLU A 385 3.33 20.40 -21.30
C GLU A 385 2.66 20.14 -19.95
N ILE A 386 2.68 18.89 -19.49
CA ILE A 386 2.11 18.52 -18.19
C ILE A 386 2.95 19.12 -17.05
N ILE A 387 4.28 19.05 -17.12
CA ILE A 387 5.16 19.58 -16.07
C ILE A 387 5.01 21.11 -15.97
N ASP A 388 4.90 21.79 -17.11
CA ASP A 388 4.73 23.25 -17.17
C ASP A 388 3.38 23.72 -16.58
N ALA A 389 2.37 22.84 -16.57
CA ALA A 389 1.07 23.14 -15.98
C ALA A 389 1.05 23.17 -14.44
N PHE A 390 2.13 22.77 -13.77
CA PHE A 390 2.21 22.73 -12.31
C PHE A 390 3.20 23.75 -11.75
N CYS A 391 2.84 24.40 -10.64
CA CYS A 391 3.72 25.31 -9.93
C CYS A 391 4.75 24.58 -9.04
N LEU A 392 4.53 23.30 -8.75
CA LEU A 392 5.40 22.45 -7.94
C LEU A 392 6.14 21.41 -8.81
N PRO A 393 7.36 21.01 -8.42
CA PRO A 393 8.07 19.93 -9.08
C PRO A 393 7.23 18.64 -9.16
N ILE A 394 7.20 18.03 -10.34
CA ILE A 394 6.33 16.86 -10.58
C ILE A 394 6.63 15.66 -9.66
N GLY A 395 7.88 15.54 -9.20
CA GLY A 395 8.28 14.50 -8.24
C GLY A 395 7.62 14.65 -6.86
N GLU A 396 7.31 15.88 -6.45
CA GLU A 396 6.61 16.17 -5.19
C GLU A 396 5.10 15.86 -5.29
N LEU A 397 4.56 15.88 -6.50
CA LEU A 397 3.14 15.62 -6.80
C LEU A 397 2.82 14.12 -6.99
N SER A 398 3.80 13.25 -6.75
CA SER A 398 3.73 11.79 -6.94
C SER A 398 2.83 11.08 -5.92
N GLU A 399 2.14 10.02 -6.34
CA GLU A 399 1.36 9.15 -5.43
C GLU A 399 2.20 8.20 -4.57
N ASP A 400 3.53 8.17 -4.72
CA ASP A 400 4.46 7.33 -3.94
C ASP A 400 4.21 7.44 -2.42
N ALA A 401 3.96 8.65 -1.93
CA ALA A 401 3.67 8.90 -0.53
C ALA A 401 2.35 8.24 -0.07
N LEU A 402 1.33 8.26 -0.94
CA LEU A 402 0.04 7.62 -0.68
C LEU A 402 0.17 6.09 -0.67
N GLU A 403 0.95 5.52 -1.59
CA GLU A 403 1.21 4.08 -1.61
C GLU A 403 1.96 3.59 -0.37
N ALA A 404 2.99 4.34 0.05
CA ALA A 404 3.69 4.09 1.30
C ALA A 404 2.73 4.13 2.49
N ARG A 405 1.81 5.11 2.48
CA ARG A 405 0.77 5.25 3.51
C ARG A 405 -0.15 4.04 3.58
N TYR A 406 -0.50 3.39 2.46
CA TYR A 406 -1.30 2.15 2.51
C TYR A 406 -0.62 1.00 3.27
N LYS A 407 0.71 0.93 3.23
CA LYS A 407 1.46 -0.06 4.03
C LYS A 407 1.32 0.22 5.53
N GLU A 408 1.38 1.49 5.91
CA GLU A 408 1.17 1.92 7.30
C GLU A 408 -0.28 1.70 7.75
N VAL A 409 -1.26 2.02 6.91
CA VAL A 409 -2.69 1.78 7.20
C VAL A 409 -2.93 0.32 7.53
N ARG A 410 -2.38 -0.62 6.74
CA ARG A 410 -2.49 -2.06 7.01
C ARG A 410 -1.83 -2.45 8.33
N LYS A 411 -0.65 -1.88 8.62
CA LYS A 411 0.09 -2.11 9.87
C LYS A 411 -0.71 -1.61 11.08
N HIS A 412 -1.09 -0.35 11.09
CA HIS A 412 -1.86 0.27 12.17
C HIS A 412 -3.21 -0.40 12.38
N ARG A 413 -3.90 -0.76 11.29
CA ARG A 413 -5.12 -1.55 11.38
C ARG A 413 -4.83 -2.89 12.06
N LEU A 414 -3.67 -3.52 11.91
CA LEU A 414 -3.39 -4.79 12.58
C LEU A 414 -2.98 -4.60 14.06
N SER A 415 -2.10 -3.65 14.36
CA SER A 415 -1.45 -3.51 15.66
C SER A 415 -2.11 -2.51 16.62
N ASP A 416 -2.71 -1.44 16.10
CA ASP A 416 -2.98 -0.22 16.87
C ASP A 416 -4.47 0.13 16.96
N THR A 417 -5.37 -0.81 16.64
CA THR A 417 -6.82 -0.58 16.65
C THR A 417 -7.54 -1.67 17.43
N ARG A 418 -8.59 -1.28 18.18
CA ARG A 418 -9.44 -2.22 18.91
C ARG A 418 -10.17 -3.15 17.93
N LYS A 419 -10.28 -4.43 18.31
CA LYS A 419 -10.91 -5.50 17.52
C LYS A 419 -12.28 -5.94 18.04
N CYS A 420 -12.92 -5.08 18.82
CA CYS A 420 -14.26 -5.30 19.36
C CYS A 420 -15.35 -5.02 18.31
N ALA A 421 -15.24 -3.91 17.57
CA ALA A 421 -16.21 -3.52 16.55
C ALA A 421 -15.53 -2.89 15.34
N ARG A 422 -16.21 -2.92 14.18
CA ARG A 422 -15.72 -2.28 12.94
C ARG A 422 -15.64 -0.75 13.08
N THR A 423 -16.64 -0.15 13.73
CA THR A 423 -16.70 1.30 13.99
C THR A 423 -15.52 1.74 14.86
N ASP A 424 -15.26 1.01 15.97
CA ASP A 424 -14.10 1.25 16.82
C ASP A 424 -12.77 1.07 16.08
N THR A 425 -12.67 0.02 15.25
CA THR A 425 -11.47 -0.21 14.42
C THR A 425 -11.21 1.00 13.52
N ASN A 426 -12.24 1.51 12.83
CA ASN A 426 -12.10 2.64 11.91
C ASN A 426 -11.80 3.94 12.65
N LYS A 427 -12.43 4.17 13.81
CA LYS A 427 -12.20 5.33 14.66
C LYS A 427 -10.76 5.37 15.16
N ASP A 428 -10.26 4.25 15.67
CA ASP A 428 -8.87 4.14 16.13
C ASP A 428 -7.89 4.31 14.97
N LEU A 429 -8.18 3.71 13.81
CA LEU A 429 -7.36 3.86 12.61
C LEU A 429 -7.25 5.33 12.22
N MET A 430 -8.38 6.05 12.15
CA MET A 430 -8.37 7.48 11.83
C MET A 430 -7.55 8.31 12.83
N ARG A 431 -7.70 8.05 14.12
CA ARG A 431 -6.92 8.74 15.17
C ARG A 431 -5.43 8.51 15.00
N VAL A 432 -5.02 7.27 14.77
CA VAL A 432 -3.60 6.95 14.53
C VAL A 432 -3.08 7.61 13.26
N LEU A 433 -3.89 7.64 12.19
CA LEU A 433 -3.50 8.33 10.97
C LEU A 433 -3.32 9.83 11.20
N LEU A 434 -4.25 10.51 11.88
CA LEU A 434 -4.12 11.92 12.22
C LEU A 434 -2.87 12.21 13.08
N LEU A 435 -2.63 11.40 14.12
CA LEU A 435 -1.45 11.56 14.97
C LEU A 435 -0.14 11.33 14.21
N THR A 436 -0.13 10.42 13.24
CA THR A 436 1.07 10.12 12.46
C THR A 436 1.37 11.17 11.40
N SER A 437 0.35 11.85 10.87
CA SER A 437 0.48 12.93 9.89
C SER A 437 0.45 14.34 10.49
N ASP A 438 0.31 14.48 11.80
CA ASP A 438 0.30 15.79 12.48
C ASP A 438 1.65 16.53 12.27
N PRO A 439 1.65 17.74 11.69
CA PRO A 439 2.89 18.48 11.40
C PRO A 439 3.69 18.84 12.66
N PHE A 440 3.03 19.20 13.75
CA PHE A 440 3.69 19.58 15.00
C PHE A 440 4.37 18.38 15.63
N ILE A 441 3.67 17.25 15.76
CA ILE A 441 4.24 16.00 16.28
C ILE A 441 5.38 15.54 15.38
N THR A 442 5.19 15.57 14.06
CA THR A 442 6.22 15.13 13.10
C THR A 442 7.47 15.97 13.19
N SER A 443 7.36 17.30 13.38
CA SER A 443 8.52 18.20 13.55
C SER A 443 9.37 17.89 14.79
N LYS A 444 8.79 17.24 15.81
CA LYS A 444 9.47 16.87 17.06
C LYS A 444 9.95 15.42 17.08
N ARG A 445 9.56 14.60 16.09
CA ARG A 445 10.03 13.21 16.01
C ARG A 445 11.51 13.18 15.65
N LYS A 446 12.26 12.30 16.32
CA LYS A 446 13.63 12.00 15.91
C LYS A 446 13.57 11.24 14.59
N VAL A 447 13.99 11.90 13.50
CA VAL A 447 14.15 11.25 12.20
C VAL A 447 15.60 10.80 12.07
N SER A 448 15.82 9.53 11.73
CA SER A 448 17.16 9.10 11.31
C SER A 448 17.45 9.77 9.97
N SER A 449 18.41 10.69 9.91
CA SER A 449 18.85 11.27 8.64
C SER A 449 19.31 10.12 7.73
N LYS A 450 18.56 9.85 6.65
CA LYS A 450 19.05 8.93 5.63
C LYS A 450 20.30 9.58 5.00
N LYS A 451 21.31 8.77 4.70
CA LYS A 451 22.47 9.24 3.94
C LYS A 451 21.97 9.65 2.55
N TYR A 452 22.06 10.93 2.23
CA TYR A 452 21.77 11.45 0.89
C TYR A 452 22.70 10.77 -0.11
N LYS A 453 22.13 10.22 -1.19
CA LYS A 453 22.90 9.66 -2.31
C LYS A 453 23.01 10.75 -3.36
N LYS A 454 24.23 11.10 -3.79
CA LYS A 454 24.47 12.12 -4.81
C LYS A 454 23.65 11.77 -6.06
N CYS A 455 22.87 12.73 -6.56
CA CYS A 455 22.12 12.56 -7.80
C CYS A 455 23.09 12.34 -8.97
N ASN A 456 22.69 11.49 -9.93
CA ASN A 456 23.46 11.23 -11.13
C ASN A 456 23.76 12.56 -11.85
N GLU A 457 25.01 12.81 -12.21
CA GLU A 457 25.45 14.04 -12.87
C GLU A 457 24.69 14.28 -14.19
N ALA A 458 24.36 13.20 -14.92
CA ALA A 458 23.53 13.30 -16.11
C ALA A 458 22.11 13.83 -15.82
N VAL A 459 21.52 13.46 -14.67
CA VAL A 459 20.20 13.96 -14.24
C VAL A 459 20.31 15.42 -13.79
N GLN A 460 21.37 15.78 -13.07
CA GLN A 460 21.58 17.15 -12.57
C GLN A 460 21.62 18.19 -13.70
N ASN A 461 22.09 17.83 -14.89
CA ASN A 461 22.13 18.73 -16.05
C ASN A 461 20.74 19.25 -16.48
N TYR A 462 19.68 18.50 -16.16
CA TYR A 462 18.29 18.83 -16.48
C TYR A 462 17.55 19.54 -15.33
N LEU A 463 18.21 19.77 -14.20
CA LEU A 463 17.60 20.43 -13.05
C LEU A 463 18.05 21.89 -12.99
N LYS A 464 17.14 22.78 -12.60
CA LYS A 464 17.51 24.17 -12.28
C LYS A 464 18.41 24.14 -11.04
N ARG A 465 19.56 24.81 -11.10
CA ARG A 465 20.43 24.98 -9.93
C ARG A 465 19.63 25.74 -8.87
N GLN A 466 19.50 25.17 -7.68
CA GLN A 466 18.99 25.92 -6.54
C GLN A 466 20.17 26.68 -5.92
N GLU A 467 20.00 27.96 -5.60
CA GLU A 467 21.04 28.80 -4.98
C GLU A 467 21.35 28.40 -3.51
N ASN A 468 20.77 27.32 -2.99
CA ASN A 468 21.07 26.77 -1.66
C ASN A 468 21.28 25.26 -1.74
N ASP A 469 22.55 24.86 -1.78
CA ASP A 469 23.07 23.48 -1.85
C ASP A 469 22.79 22.66 -0.57
N ASP A 470 21.53 22.40 -0.20
CA ASP A 470 21.24 21.45 0.89
C ASP A 470 19.98 20.56 0.73
N LEU A 471 19.27 20.64 -0.40
CA LEU A 471 18.17 19.70 -0.71
C LEU A 471 18.68 18.53 -1.54
N GLY A 472 19.30 17.57 -0.85
CA GLY A 472 19.74 16.30 -1.44
C GLY A 472 18.58 15.46 -1.96
N ILE A 473 18.77 14.86 -3.13
CA ILE A 473 17.78 14.09 -3.88
C ILE A 473 17.61 12.68 -3.27
N ASP A 474 16.40 12.28 -2.89
CA ASP A 474 16.07 10.90 -2.47
C ASP A 474 15.83 10.01 -3.70
N LEU A 475 16.91 9.58 -4.36
CA LEU A 475 16.87 8.45 -5.27
C LEU A 475 16.75 7.16 -4.43
N GLY A 476 15.51 6.83 -4.05
CA GLY A 476 15.08 5.71 -3.23
C GLY A 476 16.13 4.63 -2.93
N THR A 477 16.40 4.44 -1.63
CA THR A 477 17.30 3.43 -1.05
C THR A 477 17.32 2.08 -1.82
N ILE A 478 18.45 1.77 -2.47
CA ILE A 478 18.85 0.38 -2.76
C ILE A 478 19.53 -0.14 -1.49
N THR A 479 18.82 -0.87 -0.65
CA THR A 479 19.44 -1.62 0.44
C THR A 479 20.04 -2.92 -0.14
N ASN A 480 21.37 -3.02 -0.16
CA ASN A 480 22.10 -4.27 -0.38
C ASN A 480 22.00 -5.18 0.86
N ASP A 481 20.80 -5.48 1.33
CA ASP A 481 20.61 -6.49 2.37
C ASP A 481 20.48 -7.87 1.72
N THR A 482 21.59 -8.36 1.16
CA THR A 482 21.78 -9.77 0.81
C THR A 482 23.10 -10.29 1.36
N ALA A 483 23.06 -10.80 2.58
CA ALA A 483 23.78 -12.02 2.96
C ALA A 483 23.20 -12.60 4.27
N PRO A 484 22.51 -13.75 4.27
CA PRO A 484 22.40 -14.54 5.49
C PRO A 484 23.81 -15.01 5.86
N SER A 485 24.32 -14.53 7.00
CA SER A 485 25.55 -15.06 7.59
C SER A 485 25.44 -16.58 7.70
N LYS A 486 26.35 -17.31 7.04
CA LYS A 486 26.58 -18.73 7.32
C LYS A 486 26.93 -18.86 8.81
N LYS A 487 25.99 -19.28 9.64
CA LYS A 487 26.32 -19.93 10.91
C LYS A 487 26.50 -21.41 10.61
N SER A 488 27.76 -21.81 10.52
CA SER A 488 28.16 -23.20 10.76
C SER A 488 27.69 -23.59 12.15
N TYR A 489 26.80 -24.59 12.24
CA TYR A 489 26.69 -25.38 13.45
C TYR A 489 27.50 -26.65 13.20
N SER A 490 28.70 -26.65 13.75
CA SER A 490 29.36 -27.87 14.20
C SER A 490 28.66 -28.35 15.47
N ASP A 491 28.55 -29.67 15.56
CA ASP A 491 27.99 -30.55 16.59
C ASP A 491 26.46 -30.76 16.60
#